data_AF-A0A9P7STN9-F1
#
_entry.id   AF-A0A9P7STN9-F1
#
_cell.length_a   1.000
_cell.length_b   1.000
_cell.length_c   1.000
_cell.angle_alpha   90.00
_cell.angle_beta   90.00
_cell.angle_gamma   90.00
#
_symmetry.space_group_name_H-M   'P 1'
#
loop_
_entity.id
_entity.type
_entity.pdbx_description
1 polymer ?
#
loop_
_entity_poly.entity_id
_entity_poly.type
_entity_poly.pdbx_seq_one_letter_code
_entity_poly.pdbx_strand_id
1 'polypeptide(L)'
;MAAAQQLCVPWHKLLEWVQQQIDLEAETGQPIALTRLQLEAVSHLIPFNEEPNVSDKDYVSLLLQSTQSRRLGPPTFTNPEPVSMPIDGHFEPRWQCFCEIRSVGKFPRLGYGMSTTQPAPWFQSKKNAKQFAAKQALDFLSQTPSTVHSGPSLLDKRPWPTTPHEKVSRPKWEPAPPGSLAPPGSLAPPSSLAPPSSLAPPSSLAPPSSLAPPSSSMAPTPSAMPSSVPSLTTSAPSIPLPPPTTSTLSAPDANSASSKNQSVFEQVATLAGRMGIDSPSYKIEPDPAGGDLFCGRPVFRNGGRVPLELGMVKGAESPSQAKMRVAEEVLTWLEEEMQRRQAVFQNIWSKASE
;
A
#
# COMPACT_ATOMS: atom_id res chain seq x y z
N MET A 1 5.35 23.57 26.54
CA MET A 1 6.66 23.15 25.99
C MET A 1 7.02 21.82 26.64
N ALA A 2 6.65 20.68 26.04
CA ALA A 2 6.99 19.38 26.60
C ALA A 2 8.51 19.16 26.47
N ALA A 3 9.17 18.74 27.55
CA ALA A 3 10.59 18.44 27.52
C ALA A 3 10.82 17.21 26.63
N ALA A 4 11.60 17.36 25.57
CA ALA A 4 12.00 16.24 24.73
C ALA A 4 12.82 15.26 25.59
N GLN A 5 12.36 13.99 25.66
CA GLN A 5 13.06 12.97 26.42
C GLN A 5 14.42 12.70 25.76
N GLN A 6 15.50 13.08 26.43
CA GLN A 6 16.87 12.83 25.98
C GLN A 6 17.24 11.35 26.20
N LEU A 7 16.70 10.49 25.35
CA LEU A 7 17.05 9.07 25.29
C LEU A 7 18.38 8.92 24.54
N CYS A 8 19.38 8.34 25.20
CA CYS A 8 20.66 8.00 24.57
C CYS A 8 20.45 6.85 23.58
N VAL A 9 20.43 7.15 22.28
CA VAL A 9 20.35 6.14 21.21
C VAL A 9 21.66 5.32 21.18
N PRO A 10 21.60 3.97 21.27
CA PRO A 10 22.80 3.12 21.26
C PRO A 10 23.33 2.91 19.84
N TRP A 11 23.82 3.98 19.21
CA TRP A 11 24.26 4.01 17.81
C TRP A 11 25.21 2.88 17.40
N HIS A 12 26.13 2.47 18.29
CA HIS A 12 27.09 1.42 17.99
C HIS A 12 26.41 0.06 17.70
N LYS A 13 25.38 -0.30 18.49
CA LYS A 13 24.60 -1.52 18.27
C LYS A 13 23.75 -1.47 16.99
N LEU A 14 23.28 -0.27 16.62
CA LEU A 14 22.55 -0.08 15.36
C LEU A 14 23.48 -0.27 14.15
N LEU A 15 24.70 0.27 14.20
CA LEU A 15 25.70 0.08 13.15
C LEU A 15 26.15 -1.37 13.03
N GLU A 16 26.40 -2.06 14.14
CA GLU A 16 26.72 -3.49 14.19
C GLU A 16 25.60 -4.34 13.57
N TRP A 17 24.33 -4.05 13.93
CA TRP A 17 23.18 -4.73 13.34
C TRP A 17 23.06 -4.49 11.82
N VAL A 18 23.25 -3.25 11.36
CA VAL A 18 23.24 -2.93 9.91
C VAL A 18 24.36 -3.66 9.18
N GLN A 19 25.58 -3.70 9.72
CA GLN A 19 26.68 -4.44 9.12
C GLN A 19 26.38 -5.93 9.04
N GLN A 20 25.83 -6.53 10.11
CA GLN A 20 25.39 -7.92 10.12
C GLN A 20 24.32 -8.20 9.04
N GLN A 21 23.42 -7.25 8.76
CA GLN A 21 22.49 -7.40 7.64
C GLN A 21 23.23 -7.39 6.29
N ILE A 22 24.16 -6.46 6.07
CA ILE A 22 24.93 -6.38 4.82
C ILE A 22 25.75 -7.66 4.58
N ASP A 23 26.39 -8.19 5.61
CA ASP A 23 27.21 -9.41 5.51
C ASP A 23 26.35 -10.64 5.20
N LEU A 24 25.19 -10.77 5.84
CA LEU A 24 24.23 -11.85 5.56
C LEU A 24 23.60 -11.76 4.15
N GLU A 25 23.36 -10.56 3.61
CA GLU A 25 22.96 -10.39 2.20
C GLU A 25 24.09 -10.80 1.24
N ALA A 26 25.35 -10.49 1.59
CA ALA A 26 26.51 -10.88 0.79
C ALA A 26 26.78 -12.39 0.80
N GLU A 27 26.56 -13.07 1.93
CA GLU A 27 26.71 -14.53 2.06
C GLU A 27 25.57 -15.30 1.37
N THR A 28 24.32 -14.86 1.52
CA THR A 28 23.14 -15.58 1.00
C THR A 28 22.78 -15.20 -0.43
N GLY A 29 23.22 -14.03 -0.92
CA GLY A 29 22.88 -13.49 -2.23
C GLY A 29 21.40 -13.09 -2.37
N GLN A 30 20.66 -13.00 -1.27
CA GLN A 30 19.26 -12.57 -1.24
C GLN A 30 19.07 -11.39 -0.28
N PRO A 31 18.14 -10.45 -0.57
CA PRO A 31 17.78 -9.40 0.38
C PRO A 31 17.22 -10.02 1.66
N ILE A 32 17.59 -9.49 2.83
CA ILE A 32 17.14 -10.08 4.08
C ILE A 32 15.65 -9.83 4.32
N ALA A 33 14.97 -10.88 4.77
CA ALA A 33 13.60 -10.85 5.22
C ALA A 33 13.45 -10.10 6.57
N LEU A 34 13.65 -8.78 6.54
CA LEU A 34 13.30 -7.89 7.65
C LEU A 34 11.80 -8.02 7.97
N THR A 35 11.45 -7.95 9.25
CA THR A 35 10.05 -8.01 9.66
C THR A 35 9.29 -6.77 9.18
N ARG A 36 7.97 -6.91 9.01
CA ARG A 36 7.08 -5.82 8.60
C ARG A 36 7.30 -4.54 9.44
N LEU A 37 7.40 -4.69 10.76
CA LEU A 37 7.58 -3.57 11.69
C LEU A 37 8.96 -2.90 11.56
N GLN A 38 10.02 -3.68 11.29
CA GLN A 38 11.35 -3.13 11.00
C GLN A 38 11.35 -2.34 9.70
N LEU A 39 10.69 -2.86 8.65
CA LEU A 39 10.54 -2.15 7.38
C LEU A 39 9.74 -0.85 7.52
N GLU A 40 8.63 -0.86 8.28
CA GLU A 40 7.86 0.35 8.62
C GLU A 40 8.74 1.36 9.37
N ALA A 41 9.47 0.93 10.41
CA ALA A 41 10.37 1.78 11.18
C ALA A 41 11.52 2.38 10.34
N VAL A 42 12.15 1.59 9.47
CA VAL A 42 13.20 2.10 8.55
C VAL A 42 12.62 3.07 7.52
N SER A 43 11.38 2.86 7.06
CA SER A 43 10.75 3.72 6.05
C SER A 43 10.39 5.13 6.54
N HIS A 44 10.34 5.35 7.86
CA HIS A 44 10.27 6.69 8.44
C HIS A 44 11.63 7.43 8.46
N LEU A 45 12.74 6.71 8.28
CA LEU A 45 14.10 7.25 8.39
C LEU A 45 14.78 7.37 7.01
N ILE A 46 14.49 6.43 6.10
CA ILE A 46 15.14 6.31 4.79
C ILE A 46 14.06 6.03 3.73
N PRO A 47 13.97 6.85 2.66
CA PRO A 47 13.03 6.60 1.57
C PRO A 47 13.47 5.37 0.76
N PHE A 48 12.60 4.36 0.69
CA PHE A 48 12.84 3.15 -0.11
C PHE A 48 12.70 3.38 -1.63
N ASN A 49 12.12 4.49 -2.06
CA ASN A 49 11.91 4.81 -3.48
C ASN A 49 11.81 6.32 -3.71
N GLU A 50 12.60 6.83 -4.65
CA GLU A 50 12.45 8.17 -5.21
C GLU A 50 11.64 8.10 -6.51
N GLU A 51 10.40 8.62 -6.51
CA GLU A 51 9.58 8.65 -7.73
C GLU A 51 10.08 9.76 -8.67
N PRO A 52 10.58 9.45 -9.87
CA PRO A 52 11.10 10.48 -10.77
C PRO A 52 9.95 11.28 -11.39
N ASN A 53 10.12 12.60 -11.45
CA ASN A 53 9.10 13.50 -11.98
C ASN A 53 8.77 13.20 -13.44
N VAL A 54 7.52 12.78 -13.68
CA VAL A 54 6.92 12.64 -15.00
C VAL A 54 6.07 13.88 -15.28
N SER A 55 6.63 14.81 -16.05
CA SER A 55 5.95 16.04 -16.50
C SER A 55 4.56 15.74 -17.09
N ASP A 56 3.61 16.67 -16.92
CA ASP A 56 2.19 16.56 -17.34
C ASP A 56 1.92 16.39 -18.86
N LYS A 57 2.96 16.14 -19.66
CA LYS A 57 2.85 15.84 -21.09
C LYS A 57 2.30 14.43 -21.31
N ASP A 58 1.47 14.26 -22.33
CA ASP A 58 0.99 12.94 -22.73
C ASP A 58 1.99 12.23 -23.65
N TYR A 59 3.06 11.72 -23.04
CA TYR A 59 4.10 10.94 -23.71
C TYR A 59 3.56 9.68 -24.40
N VAL A 60 2.47 9.07 -23.90
CA VAL A 60 1.85 7.90 -24.54
C VAL A 60 1.30 8.27 -25.92
N SER A 61 0.55 9.37 -26.02
CA SER A 61 0.02 9.86 -27.31
C SER A 61 1.13 10.32 -28.25
N LEU A 62 2.14 11.05 -27.74
CA LEU A 62 3.30 11.48 -28.53
C LEU A 62 4.12 10.28 -29.05
N LEU A 63 4.26 9.22 -28.26
CA LEU A 63 4.93 7.99 -28.68
C LEU A 63 4.14 7.24 -29.75
N LEU A 64 2.82 7.18 -29.62
CA LEU A 64 1.95 6.57 -30.62
C LEU A 64 2.06 7.33 -31.97
N GLN A 65 2.08 8.66 -31.94
CA GLN A 65 2.31 9.48 -33.14
C GLN A 65 3.72 9.30 -33.74
N SER A 66 4.75 9.19 -32.89
CA SER A 66 6.14 8.98 -33.32
C SER A 66 6.35 7.59 -33.95
N THR A 67 5.76 6.55 -33.36
CA THR A 67 5.81 5.18 -33.92
C THR A 67 5.05 5.08 -35.24
N GLN A 68 3.84 5.65 -35.33
CA GLN A 68 3.06 5.71 -36.57
C GLN A 68 3.80 6.44 -37.70
N SER A 69 4.34 7.64 -37.44
CA SER A 69 5.05 8.43 -38.46
C SER A 69 6.33 7.75 -38.96
N ARG A 70 7.00 6.95 -38.11
CA ARG A 70 8.17 6.13 -38.47
C ARG A 70 7.81 4.72 -38.98
N ARG A 71 6.52 4.40 -39.16
CA ARG A 71 6.01 3.07 -39.53
C ARG A 71 6.48 1.92 -38.63
N LEU A 72 6.80 2.24 -37.38
CA LEU A 72 7.08 1.25 -36.34
C LEU A 72 5.75 0.66 -35.86
N GLY A 73 5.75 -0.63 -35.50
CA GLY A 73 4.56 -1.26 -34.93
C GLY A 73 4.07 -0.55 -33.66
N PRO A 74 2.76 -0.61 -33.34
CA PRO A 74 2.21 0.12 -32.22
C PRO A 74 2.87 -0.28 -30.89
N PRO A 75 3.16 0.68 -29.98
CA PRO A 75 3.77 0.39 -28.68
C PRO A 75 2.81 -0.43 -27.81
N THR A 76 3.34 -1.51 -27.23
CA THR A 76 2.62 -2.38 -26.29
C THR A 76 3.05 -2.02 -24.87
N PHE A 77 2.11 -1.87 -23.95
CA PHE A 77 2.38 -1.51 -22.56
C PHE A 77 2.06 -2.64 -21.60
N THR A 78 3.07 -3.16 -20.92
CA THR A 78 2.96 -4.22 -19.92
C THR A 78 3.08 -3.61 -18.52
N ASN A 79 2.13 -3.91 -17.65
CA ASN A 79 2.10 -3.47 -16.25
C ASN A 79 2.16 -4.72 -15.36
N PRO A 80 3.32 -5.03 -14.74
CA PRO A 80 3.44 -6.14 -13.79
C PRO A 80 2.51 -5.97 -12.57
N GLU A 81 2.45 -6.99 -11.72
CA GLU A 81 1.84 -6.82 -10.40
C GLU A 81 2.61 -5.78 -9.58
N PRO A 82 1.92 -4.93 -8.78
CA PRO A 82 2.58 -3.94 -7.94
C PRO A 82 3.38 -4.60 -6.82
N VAL A 83 4.54 -4.02 -6.52
CA VAL A 83 5.29 -4.37 -5.31
C VAL A 83 4.76 -3.53 -4.15
N SER A 84 4.52 -4.17 -3.01
CA SER A 84 4.14 -3.51 -1.77
C SER A 84 5.39 -2.96 -1.09
N MET A 85 5.62 -1.64 -1.16
CA MET A 85 6.81 -1.00 -0.58
C MET A 85 6.48 -0.21 0.69
N PRO A 86 7.36 -0.22 1.71
CA PRO A 86 7.20 0.55 2.93
C PRO A 86 7.63 2.01 2.71
N ILE A 87 6.72 2.95 2.95
CA ILE A 87 6.90 4.38 2.73
C ILE A 87 6.24 5.11 3.90
N ASP A 88 7.01 5.94 4.61
CA ASP A 88 6.54 6.71 5.77
C ASP A 88 5.74 5.89 6.81
N GLY A 89 6.15 4.64 7.06
CA GLY A 89 5.51 3.73 8.01
C GLY A 89 4.31 2.94 7.46
N HIS A 90 3.98 3.10 6.18
CA HIS A 90 2.85 2.44 5.53
C HIS A 90 3.28 1.61 4.33
N PHE A 91 2.68 0.42 4.17
CA PHE A 91 2.90 -0.40 2.99
C PHE A 91 1.93 -0.02 1.89
N GLU A 92 2.46 0.54 0.80
CA GLU A 92 1.68 0.97 -0.35
C GLU A 92 2.03 0.16 -1.62
N PRO A 93 1.04 -0.16 -2.46
CA PRO A 93 1.32 -0.72 -3.79
C PRO A 93 2.03 0.30 -4.66
N ARG A 94 3.12 -0.11 -5.30
CA ARG A 94 3.91 0.70 -6.22
C ARG A 94 4.05 0.00 -7.56
N TRP A 95 3.90 0.76 -8.64
CA TRP A 95 3.76 0.26 -10.00
C TRP A 95 4.97 0.59 -10.86
N GLN A 96 5.35 -0.38 -11.70
CA GLN A 96 6.20 -0.18 -12.87
C GLN A 96 5.35 -0.36 -14.14
N CYS A 97 5.85 0.15 -15.26
CA CYS A 97 5.31 -0.17 -16.57
C CYS A 97 6.46 -0.30 -17.55
N PHE A 98 6.32 -1.21 -18.50
CA PHE A 98 7.24 -1.38 -19.59
C PHE A 98 6.53 -1.10 -20.92
N CYS A 99 7.20 -0.36 -21.80
CA CYS A 99 6.76 -0.10 -23.16
C CYS A 99 7.63 -0.91 -24.12
N GLU A 100 7.01 -1.67 -25.02
CA GLU A 100 7.70 -2.50 -26.01
C GLU A 100 7.26 -2.16 -27.43
N ILE A 101 8.23 -1.95 -28.32
CA ILE A 101 8.03 -1.64 -29.73
C ILE A 101 8.78 -2.70 -30.53
N ARG A 102 8.08 -3.50 -31.35
CA ARG A 102 8.61 -4.77 -31.91
C ARG A 102 9.98 -4.69 -32.59
N SER A 103 10.27 -3.58 -33.27
CA SER A 103 11.53 -3.36 -34.01
C SER A 103 12.59 -2.57 -33.23
N VAL A 104 12.30 -2.17 -32.00
CA VAL A 104 13.15 -1.27 -31.19
C VAL A 104 13.47 -1.87 -29.81
N GLY A 105 12.60 -2.72 -29.28
CA GLY A 105 12.73 -3.39 -27.99
C GLY A 105 11.90 -2.74 -26.87
N LYS A 106 12.25 -3.12 -25.63
CA LYS A 106 11.54 -2.78 -24.39
C LYS A 106 12.21 -1.61 -23.64
N PHE A 107 11.39 -0.81 -22.97
CA PHE A 107 11.74 0.36 -22.15
C PHE A 107 10.97 0.31 -20.82
N PRO A 108 11.47 0.88 -19.70
CA PRO A 108 12.80 1.47 -19.52
C PRO A 108 13.93 0.48 -19.81
N ARG A 109 15.11 0.99 -20.19
CA ARG A 109 16.32 0.19 -20.46
C ARG A 109 17.59 0.94 -20.08
N LEU A 110 18.75 0.26 -20.13
CA LEU A 110 20.04 0.86 -19.81
C LEU A 110 20.28 2.12 -20.66
N GLY A 111 20.53 3.26 -19.99
CA GLY A 111 20.67 4.58 -20.63
C GLY A 111 19.36 5.32 -20.91
N TYR A 112 18.21 4.66 -20.80
CA TYR A 112 16.87 5.19 -21.06
C TYR A 112 15.91 4.76 -19.94
N GLY A 113 16.09 5.37 -18.77
CA GLY A 113 15.28 5.15 -17.57
C GLY A 113 15.69 3.95 -16.71
N MET A 114 16.82 3.31 -17.00
CA MET A 114 17.58 2.46 -16.06
C MET A 114 19.08 2.78 -16.19
N SER A 115 19.84 2.59 -15.11
CA SER A 115 21.31 2.62 -15.11
C SER A 115 21.87 1.28 -14.58
N THR A 116 23.19 1.12 -14.56
CA THR A 116 23.83 -0.07 -13.98
C THR A 116 23.59 -0.20 -12.47
N THR A 117 23.27 0.90 -11.79
CA THR A 117 23.08 0.97 -10.33
C THR A 117 21.63 1.25 -9.90
N GLN A 118 20.78 1.69 -10.83
CA GLN A 118 19.37 2.01 -10.58
C GLN A 118 18.48 1.21 -11.54
N PRO A 119 17.61 0.31 -11.03
CA PRO A 119 16.64 -0.42 -11.85
C PRO A 119 15.54 0.53 -12.36
N ALA A 120 14.52 -0.02 -13.02
CA ALA A 120 13.36 0.78 -13.40
C ALA A 120 12.72 1.42 -12.15
N PRO A 121 12.37 2.71 -12.18
CA PRO A 121 11.77 3.39 -11.04
C PRO A 121 10.34 2.92 -10.77
N TRP A 122 9.91 2.98 -9.52
CA TRP A 122 8.53 2.67 -9.12
C TRP A 122 7.72 3.95 -8.86
N PHE A 123 6.42 3.87 -9.13
CA PHE A 123 5.49 5.00 -9.08
C PHE A 123 4.28 4.68 -8.21
N GLN A 124 3.71 5.69 -7.54
CA GLN A 124 2.41 5.65 -6.86
C GLN A 124 1.21 5.57 -7.80
N SER A 125 1.44 5.59 -9.12
CA SER A 125 0.36 5.59 -10.11
C SER A 125 0.72 4.80 -11.35
N LYS A 126 -0.19 3.89 -11.74
CA LYS A 126 -0.18 3.19 -13.04
C LYS A 126 -0.11 4.16 -14.23
N LYS A 127 -0.64 5.39 -14.10
CA LYS A 127 -0.56 6.44 -15.12
C LYS A 127 0.88 6.96 -15.23
N ASN A 128 1.49 7.34 -14.11
CA ASN A 128 2.87 7.87 -14.08
C ASN A 128 3.86 6.83 -14.61
N ALA A 129 3.76 5.58 -14.14
CA ALA A 129 4.58 4.48 -14.63
C ALA A 129 4.49 4.30 -16.16
N LYS A 130 3.27 4.34 -16.72
CA LYS A 130 3.06 4.24 -18.17
C LYS A 130 3.62 5.45 -18.92
N GLN A 131 3.39 6.66 -18.43
CA GLN A 131 3.91 7.89 -19.02
C GLN A 131 5.45 7.94 -18.98
N PHE A 132 6.08 7.46 -17.90
CA PHE A 132 7.53 7.30 -17.83
C PHE A 132 8.06 6.31 -18.87
N ALA A 133 7.48 5.11 -18.96
CA ALA A 133 7.88 4.12 -19.95
C ALA A 133 7.74 4.66 -21.39
N ALA A 134 6.68 5.42 -21.67
CA ALA A 134 6.47 6.08 -22.95
C ALA A 134 7.50 7.20 -23.22
N LYS A 135 7.82 8.02 -22.22
CA LYS A 135 8.85 9.06 -22.29
C LYS A 135 10.21 8.47 -22.67
N GLN A 136 10.65 7.41 -21.98
CA GLN A 136 11.95 6.78 -22.26
C GLN A 136 12.03 6.18 -23.67
N ALA A 137 10.93 5.60 -24.16
CA ALA A 137 10.85 5.13 -25.54
C ALA A 137 10.87 6.28 -26.56
N LEU A 138 10.19 7.39 -26.27
CA LEU A 138 10.17 8.58 -27.13
C LEU A 138 11.52 9.30 -27.17
N ASP A 139 12.20 9.43 -26.02
CA ASP A 139 13.53 10.03 -25.91
C ASP A 139 14.58 9.18 -26.66
N PHE A 140 14.40 7.86 -26.77
CA PHE A 140 15.21 7.01 -27.64
C PHE A 140 14.88 7.22 -29.13
N LEU A 141 13.59 7.29 -29.50
CA LEU A 141 13.18 7.50 -30.90
C LEU A 141 13.57 8.88 -31.42
N SER A 142 13.61 9.92 -30.57
CA SER A 142 14.06 11.25 -30.98
C SER A 142 15.56 11.29 -31.27
N GLN A 143 16.36 10.54 -30.49
CA GLN A 143 17.82 10.46 -30.64
C GLN A 143 18.29 9.46 -31.72
N THR A 144 17.47 8.45 -32.05
CA THR A 144 17.80 7.51 -33.13
C THR A 144 17.24 7.97 -34.48
N PRO A 145 18.09 8.33 -35.47
CA PRO A 145 17.64 8.52 -36.84
C PRO A 145 17.14 7.18 -37.40
N SER A 146 16.19 7.23 -38.34
CA SER A 146 15.52 6.06 -38.92
C SER A 146 16.43 5.27 -39.88
N THR A 147 17.51 4.68 -39.36
CA THR A 147 18.42 3.82 -40.14
C THR A 147 17.81 2.44 -40.32
N VAL A 148 17.17 2.24 -41.47
CA VAL A 148 16.99 0.91 -42.05
C VAL A 148 18.37 0.36 -42.44
N HIS A 149 18.96 -0.52 -41.62
CA HIS A 149 19.82 -1.63 -42.05
C HIS A 149 20.05 -2.63 -40.90
N SER A 150 20.29 -3.89 -41.27
CA SER A 150 20.18 -5.08 -40.43
C SER A 150 21.39 -5.34 -39.53
N GLY A 151 21.19 -6.11 -38.45
CA GLY A 151 22.26 -6.88 -37.80
C GLY A 151 22.54 -6.49 -36.33
N PRO A 152 23.13 -7.40 -35.53
CA PRO A 152 23.16 -7.28 -34.08
C PRO A 152 24.18 -6.26 -33.56
N SER A 153 23.82 -5.67 -32.42
CA SER A 153 24.59 -4.68 -31.67
C SER A 153 26.02 -5.14 -31.35
N LEU A 154 27.00 -4.67 -32.12
CA LEU A 154 28.40 -4.64 -31.72
C LEU A 154 28.75 -3.26 -31.13
N LEU A 155 29.65 -3.25 -30.16
CA LEU A 155 29.98 -2.09 -29.32
C LEU A 155 30.41 -0.86 -30.13
N ASP A 156 29.53 0.12 -30.30
CA ASP A 156 29.93 1.44 -30.79
C ASP A 156 30.22 2.40 -29.62
N LYS A 157 31.48 2.42 -29.21
CA LYS A 157 32.03 3.46 -28.34
C LYS A 157 32.25 4.74 -29.17
N ARG A 158 31.45 5.78 -28.95
CA ARG A 158 31.84 7.17 -29.30
C ARG A 158 31.38 8.20 -28.26
N PRO A 159 32.06 9.37 -28.19
CA PRO A 159 32.34 10.01 -26.90
C PRO A 159 31.39 11.15 -26.55
N TRP A 160 31.35 11.47 -25.26
CA TRP A 160 30.62 12.60 -24.70
C TRP A 160 31.18 13.94 -25.20
N PRO A 161 30.34 14.94 -25.54
CA PRO A 161 30.81 16.28 -25.89
C PRO A 161 31.31 17.03 -24.64
N THR A 162 32.58 17.41 -24.65
CA THR A 162 33.27 18.08 -23.54
C THR A 162 32.79 19.52 -23.34
N THR A 163 32.38 19.88 -22.13
CA THR A 163 32.35 21.28 -21.66
C THR A 163 33.66 21.60 -20.91
N PRO A 164 34.25 22.81 -21.02
CA PRO A 164 35.64 23.03 -20.63
C PRO A 164 35.82 23.41 -19.15
N HIS A 165 36.89 22.89 -18.55
CA HIS A 165 37.66 23.44 -17.42
C HIS A 165 36.93 23.88 -16.13
N GLU A 166 37.12 23.12 -15.04
CA GLU A 166 37.76 23.71 -13.84
C GLU A 166 38.65 22.71 -13.05
N LYS A 167 39.96 22.84 -13.26
CA LYS A 167 41.08 22.88 -12.28
C LYS A 167 41.15 21.89 -11.08
N VAL A 168 42.33 21.22 -11.02
CA VAL A 168 43.16 20.84 -9.83
C VAL A 168 43.11 19.41 -9.25
N SER A 169 44.31 18.79 -9.29
CA SER A 169 44.90 17.75 -8.41
C SER A 169 44.44 16.28 -8.42
N ARG A 170 45.34 15.44 -8.95
CA ARG A 170 45.59 14.05 -8.55
C ARG A 170 46.94 13.99 -7.81
N PRO A 171 47.12 13.17 -6.76
CA PRO A 171 48.42 12.60 -6.44
C PRO A 171 48.54 11.13 -6.89
N LYS A 172 49.37 10.97 -7.91
CA LYS A 172 50.18 9.79 -8.29
C LYS A 172 50.41 8.71 -7.21
N TRP A 173 50.12 7.45 -7.56
CA TRP A 173 51.15 6.39 -7.60
C TRP A 173 50.77 5.26 -8.57
N GLU A 174 51.80 4.59 -9.08
CA GLU A 174 51.79 3.35 -9.89
C GLU A 174 53.03 2.56 -9.40
N PRO A 175 53.03 1.21 -9.46
CA PRO A 175 53.66 0.58 -10.62
C PRO A 175 52.97 -0.73 -11.11
N ALA A 176 53.17 -1.06 -12.38
CA ALA A 176 52.76 -2.32 -13.04
C ALA A 176 53.98 -3.23 -13.35
N PRO A 177 53.88 -4.34 -14.13
CA PRO A 177 52.73 -5.20 -14.46
C PRO A 177 52.99 -6.58 -13.78
N PRO A 178 53.24 -7.79 -14.39
CA PRO A 178 52.99 -8.40 -15.72
C PRO A 178 51.98 -9.59 -15.69
N GLY A 179 51.73 -10.25 -16.84
CA GLY A 179 51.33 -11.67 -16.89
C GLY A 179 50.02 -12.03 -17.60
N SER A 180 50.10 -12.35 -18.90
CA SER A 180 48.98 -12.92 -19.68
C SER A 180 48.88 -14.44 -19.51
N LEU A 181 47.72 -14.97 -19.13
CA LEU A 181 47.25 -16.32 -19.49
C LEU A 181 45.74 -16.34 -19.71
N ALA A 182 45.29 -16.98 -20.79
CA ALA A 182 43.87 -17.15 -21.12
C ALA A 182 43.32 -18.48 -20.58
N PRO A 183 42.04 -18.55 -20.16
CA PRO A 183 41.33 -19.82 -19.96
C PRO A 183 40.61 -20.28 -21.26
N PRO A 184 40.52 -21.60 -21.51
CA PRO A 184 40.01 -22.15 -22.77
C PRO A 184 38.49 -22.48 -22.78
N GLY A 185 37.96 -22.67 -23.99
CA GLY A 185 36.96 -23.71 -24.29
C GLY A 185 35.59 -23.62 -23.63
N SER A 186 34.64 -22.92 -24.26
CA SER A 186 33.22 -23.07 -23.94
C SER A 186 32.71 -24.45 -24.37
N LEU A 187 32.21 -25.25 -23.42
CA LEU A 187 31.40 -26.43 -23.70
C LEU A 187 29.92 -26.05 -23.71
N ALA A 188 29.24 -26.33 -24.82
CA ALA A 188 27.83 -25.99 -25.00
C ALA A 188 26.91 -26.96 -24.22
N PRO A 189 25.86 -26.48 -23.53
CA PRO A 189 24.79 -27.33 -23.03
C PRO A 189 23.83 -27.73 -24.18
N PRO A 190 23.25 -28.94 -24.14
CA PRO A 190 22.40 -29.48 -25.21
C PRO A 190 20.99 -28.87 -25.27
N SER A 191 20.31 -29.13 -26.39
CA SER A 191 19.03 -28.53 -26.77
C SER A 191 17.86 -28.80 -25.80
N SER A 192 16.99 -27.80 -25.68
CA SER A 192 15.74 -27.85 -24.92
C SER A 192 14.78 -28.94 -25.41
N LEU A 193 14.28 -29.77 -24.49
CA LEU A 193 13.09 -30.59 -24.70
C LEU A 193 11.84 -29.72 -24.52
N ALA A 194 10.95 -29.73 -25.52
CA ALA A 194 9.72 -28.94 -25.52
C ALA A 194 8.65 -29.55 -24.58
N PRO A 195 7.92 -28.73 -23.79
CA PRO A 195 6.73 -29.19 -23.08
C PRO A 195 5.53 -29.34 -24.05
N PRO A 196 4.62 -30.30 -23.80
CA PRO A 196 3.49 -30.59 -24.69
C PRO A 196 2.36 -29.55 -24.63
N SER A 197 1.50 -29.58 -25.65
CA SER A 197 0.42 -28.61 -25.89
C SER A 197 -0.62 -28.54 -24.77
N SER A 198 -1.04 -27.31 -24.45
CA SER A 198 -2.10 -27.01 -23.48
C SER A 198 -3.47 -27.52 -23.96
N LEU A 199 -4.19 -28.21 -23.08
CA LEU A 199 -5.60 -28.58 -23.29
C LEU A 199 -6.51 -27.35 -23.12
N ALA A 200 -7.44 -27.15 -24.06
CA ALA A 200 -8.36 -26.02 -24.01
C ALA A 200 -9.42 -26.16 -22.90
N PRO A 201 -9.79 -25.07 -22.20
CA PRO A 201 -10.90 -25.07 -21.26
C PRO A 201 -12.26 -25.08 -22.00
N PRO A 202 -13.32 -25.70 -21.44
CA PRO A 202 -14.64 -25.76 -22.05
C PRO A 202 -15.38 -24.42 -22.00
N SER A 203 -16.36 -24.28 -22.91
CA SER A 203 -17.11 -23.04 -23.14
C SER A 203 -17.95 -22.58 -21.93
N SER A 204 -17.93 -21.26 -21.68
CA SER A 204 -18.75 -20.62 -20.64
C SER A 204 -20.24 -20.71 -20.97
N LEU A 205 -21.07 -21.06 -19.98
CA LEU A 205 -22.53 -21.05 -20.09
C LEU A 205 -23.07 -19.61 -20.06
N ALA A 206 -24.06 -19.35 -20.90
CA ALA A 206 -24.70 -18.03 -21.00
C ALA A 206 -25.61 -17.73 -19.78
N PRO A 207 -25.72 -16.46 -19.34
CA PRO A 207 -26.66 -16.06 -18.30
C PRO A 207 -28.11 -16.01 -18.85
N PRO A 208 -29.14 -16.33 -18.02
CA PRO A 208 -30.54 -16.25 -18.43
C PRO A 208 -31.05 -14.81 -18.55
N SER A 209 -32.11 -14.65 -19.35
CA SER A 209 -32.61 -13.36 -19.83
C SER A 209 -33.26 -12.47 -18.77
N SER A 210 -33.21 -11.16 -19.05
CA SER A 210 -33.86 -10.08 -18.29
C SER A 210 -35.38 -10.22 -18.23
N LEU A 211 -35.97 -9.99 -17.04
CA LEU A 211 -37.41 -9.79 -16.87
C LEU A 211 -37.72 -8.29 -16.88
N ALA A 212 -38.71 -7.91 -17.70
CA ALA A 212 -39.12 -6.52 -17.93
C ALA A 212 -40.03 -5.97 -16.80
N PRO A 213 -40.09 -4.64 -16.61
CA PRO A 213 -41.04 -4.00 -15.69
C PRO A 213 -42.41 -3.77 -16.37
N PRO A 214 -43.53 -3.90 -15.65
CA PRO A 214 -44.84 -3.45 -16.12
C PRO A 214 -45.04 -1.94 -15.85
N SER A 215 -45.70 -1.25 -16.78
CA SER A 215 -46.08 0.17 -16.69
C SER A 215 -47.58 0.37 -16.87
N SER A 216 -48.14 1.38 -16.18
CA SER A 216 -49.45 2.02 -16.42
C SER A 216 -50.70 1.17 -16.09
N SER A 217 -51.78 1.68 -15.50
CA SER A 217 -52.48 2.92 -15.84
C SER A 217 -53.62 3.27 -14.85
N MET A 218 -54.12 4.51 -14.97
CA MET A 218 -55.45 5.06 -14.59
C MET A 218 -55.54 5.99 -13.37
N ALA A 219 -55.69 7.29 -13.68
CA ALA A 219 -56.37 8.29 -12.84
C ALA A 219 -57.88 8.29 -13.16
N PRO A 220 -58.72 8.91 -12.31
CA PRO A 220 -59.25 10.22 -12.72
C PRO A 220 -59.46 11.26 -11.59
N THR A 221 -59.67 12.50 -12.00
CA THR A 221 -60.20 13.65 -11.22
C THR A 221 -61.26 14.35 -12.11
N PRO A 222 -61.91 15.50 -11.75
CA PRO A 222 -62.06 16.21 -10.47
C PRO A 222 -63.54 16.55 -10.13
N SER A 223 -63.81 17.22 -8.99
CA SER A 223 -64.65 18.46 -8.92
C SER A 223 -64.99 18.94 -7.49
N ALA A 224 -65.37 20.23 -7.40
CA ALA A 224 -66.09 20.94 -6.32
C ALA A 224 -65.30 21.51 -5.10
N MET A 225 -64.92 22.78 -5.25
CA MET A 225 -64.84 23.82 -4.19
C MET A 225 -66.29 24.27 -3.78
N PRO A 226 -66.57 25.22 -2.84
CA PRO A 226 -65.67 26.24 -2.27
C PRO A 226 -65.83 26.71 -0.79
N SER A 227 -64.86 27.56 -0.40
CA SER A 227 -64.93 28.72 0.50
C SER A 227 -65.56 28.65 1.89
N SER A 228 -64.76 29.00 2.91
CA SER A 228 -64.93 30.29 3.62
C SER A 228 -63.73 30.65 4.51
N VAL A 229 -63.27 31.91 4.41
CA VAL A 229 -62.43 32.61 5.40
C VAL A 229 -63.31 33.66 6.11
N PRO A 230 -62.93 34.16 7.31
CA PRO A 230 -62.12 35.39 7.31
C PRO A 230 -61.06 35.48 8.43
N SER A 231 -60.13 36.43 8.24
CA SER A 231 -58.97 36.69 9.10
C SER A 231 -59.16 37.93 9.98
N LEU A 232 -58.67 37.88 11.23
CA LEU A 232 -58.32 38.99 12.16
C LEU A 232 -57.32 38.38 13.17
N THR A 233 -56.26 38.99 13.72
CA THR A 233 -55.78 40.39 13.78
C THR A 233 -54.25 40.44 14.04
N THR A 234 -53.55 41.32 13.33
CA THR A 234 -52.70 42.41 13.86
C THR A 234 -51.81 42.19 15.11
N SER A 235 -50.49 42.08 14.94
CA SER A 235 -49.50 43.16 15.27
C SER A 235 -48.05 42.63 15.37
N ALA A 236 -47.12 43.29 14.69
CA ALA A 236 -45.68 43.32 15.04
C ALA A 236 -45.36 44.72 15.62
N PRO A 237 -44.10 45.15 15.89
CA PRO A 237 -42.82 44.42 15.97
C PRO A 237 -42.03 44.69 17.30
N SER A 238 -40.92 43.99 17.55
CA SER A 238 -39.63 44.57 18.06
C SER A 238 -38.56 43.50 18.38
N ILE A 239 -37.32 43.86 18.08
CA ILE A 239 -36.01 43.22 18.34
C ILE A 239 -35.14 44.38 18.92
N PRO A 240 -34.12 44.25 19.83
CA PRO A 240 -33.23 43.11 20.12
C PRO A 240 -32.83 42.84 21.61
N LEU A 241 -31.88 41.88 21.76
CA LEU A 241 -30.80 41.75 22.76
C LEU A 241 -31.06 40.97 24.10
N PRO A 242 -30.02 40.30 24.67
CA PRO A 242 -30.13 39.41 25.84
C PRO A 242 -29.52 40.00 27.14
N PRO A 243 -29.80 39.39 28.30
CA PRO A 243 -29.05 39.61 29.56
C PRO A 243 -28.60 38.24 30.21
N PRO A 244 -27.83 38.18 31.32
CA PRO A 244 -26.46 37.69 31.18
C PRO A 244 -25.93 36.72 32.28
N THR A 245 -24.71 36.21 32.05
CA THR A 245 -23.66 35.85 33.04
C THR A 245 -24.01 35.20 34.40
N THR A 246 -23.44 34.00 34.62
CA THR A 246 -22.56 33.77 35.78
C THR A 246 -21.39 32.86 35.44
N SER A 247 -20.24 33.15 36.06
CA SER A 247 -18.93 32.56 35.76
C SER A 247 -18.76 31.15 36.33
N THR A 248 -17.91 30.32 35.70
CA THR A 248 -16.81 29.62 36.40
C THR A 248 -15.71 29.25 35.39
N LEU A 249 -14.53 29.83 35.59
CA LEU A 249 -13.26 29.32 35.05
C LEU A 249 -12.86 28.09 35.86
N SER A 250 -12.43 27.02 35.19
CA SER A 250 -11.39 26.12 35.72
C SER A 250 -10.86 25.21 34.62
N ALA A 251 -9.55 25.31 34.35
CA ALA A 251 -8.80 24.19 33.81
C ALA A 251 -8.61 23.12 34.91
N PRO A 252 -8.16 21.91 34.54
CA PRO A 252 -6.99 21.40 35.27
C PRO A 252 -5.91 20.83 34.35
N ASP A 253 -4.67 21.16 34.69
CA ASP A 253 -3.46 20.48 34.22
C ASP A 253 -3.10 19.33 35.18
N ALA A 254 -2.22 18.44 34.71
CA ALA A 254 -1.35 17.55 35.49
C ALA A 254 -1.96 16.43 36.38
N ASN A 255 -2.17 15.26 35.75
CA ASN A 255 -1.37 14.04 36.02
C ASN A 255 -1.02 13.65 37.48
N SER A 256 -1.69 12.63 38.05
CA SER A 256 -1.01 11.57 38.83
C SER A 256 -1.88 10.32 39.07
N ALA A 257 -1.24 9.14 38.92
CA ALA A 257 -1.54 7.85 39.58
C ALA A 257 -2.92 7.14 39.42
N SER A 258 -2.91 6.13 38.54
CA SER A 258 -3.34 4.75 38.82
C SER A 258 -4.84 4.37 38.87
N SER A 259 -5.24 3.65 37.81
CA SER A 259 -6.00 2.38 37.84
C SER A 259 -7.54 2.35 37.96
N LYS A 260 -8.13 1.45 37.13
CA LYS A 260 -9.43 0.75 37.23
C LYS A 260 -10.73 1.29 36.59
N ASN A 261 -10.75 2.46 35.93
CA ASN A 261 -11.99 2.97 35.31
C ASN A 261 -11.99 3.05 33.77
N GLN A 262 -11.12 2.30 33.08
CA GLN A 262 -11.21 2.16 31.62
C GLN A 262 -12.36 1.20 31.27
N SER A 263 -13.31 1.61 30.44
CA SER A 263 -14.49 0.79 30.12
C SER A 263 -14.08 -0.51 29.41
N VAL A 264 -14.76 -1.64 29.67
CA VAL A 264 -14.47 -2.94 29.01
C VAL A 264 -14.38 -2.79 27.48
N PHE A 265 -15.30 -2.02 26.89
CA PHE A 265 -15.32 -1.74 25.45
C PHE A 265 -14.10 -0.95 24.95
N GLU A 266 -13.55 -0.08 25.78
CA GLU A 266 -12.37 0.75 25.48
C GLU A 266 -11.07 -0.06 25.64
N GLN A 267 -11.01 -0.95 26.63
CA GLN A 267 -9.93 -1.93 26.77
C GLN A 267 -9.89 -2.88 25.57
N VAL A 268 -11.05 -3.40 25.14
CA VAL A 268 -11.20 -4.20 23.92
C VAL A 268 -10.71 -3.45 22.68
N ALA A 269 -11.14 -2.20 22.48
CA ALA A 269 -10.70 -1.39 21.34
C ALA A 269 -9.17 -1.14 21.36
N THR A 270 -8.62 -0.85 22.53
CA THR A 270 -7.18 -0.59 22.73
C THR A 270 -6.34 -1.83 22.44
N LEU A 271 -6.73 -3.00 22.96
CA LEU A 271 -6.01 -4.26 22.76
C LEU A 271 -6.18 -4.79 21.33
N ALA A 272 -7.38 -4.71 20.74
CA ALA A 272 -7.60 -5.05 19.34
C ALA A 272 -6.69 -4.22 18.42
N GLY A 273 -6.67 -2.90 18.60
CA GLY A 273 -5.79 -1.99 17.84
C GLY A 273 -4.31 -2.33 17.99
N ARG A 274 -3.83 -2.59 19.22
CA ARG A 274 -2.44 -3.04 19.48
C ARG A 274 -2.10 -4.37 18.81
N MET A 275 -3.10 -5.22 18.54
CA MET A 275 -2.91 -6.51 17.88
C MET A 275 -3.14 -6.52 16.37
N GLY A 276 -3.43 -5.34 15.77
CA GLY A 276 -3.73 -5.20 14.35
C GLY A 276 -5.11 -5.74 13.94
N ILE A 277 -6.04 -5.79 14.88
CA ILE A 277 -7.42 -6.28 14.70
C ILE A 277 -8.36 -5.06 14.82
N ASP A 278 -9.35 -4.96 13.94
CA ASP A 278 -10.35 -3.90 14.04
C ASP A 278 -11.14 -3.98 15.35
N SER A 279 -11.62 -2.84 15.85
CA SER A 279 -12.54 -2.83 17.00
C SER A 279 -13.85 -3.58 16.66
N PRO A 280 -14.32 -4.50 17.51
CA PRO A 280 -15.53 -5.29 17.25
C PRO A 280 -16.80 -4.42 17.30
N SER A 281 -17.71 -4.68 16.35
CA SER A 281 -19.11 -4.31 16.49
C SER A 281 -19.85 -5.44 17.22
N TYR A 282 -20.86 -5.11 18.03
CA TYR A 282 -21.60 -6.10 18.82
C TYR A 282 -22.98 -6.31 18.19
N LYS A 283 -23.23 -7.51 17.66
CA LYS A 283 -24.56 -7.88 17.13
C LYS A 283 -25.29 -8.67 18.20
N ILE A 284 -26.43 -8.13 18.66
CA ILE A 284 -27.31 -8.78 19.63
C ILE A 284 -28.60 -9.16 18.90
N GLU A 285 -29.04 -10.41 19.07
CA GLU A 285 -30.23 -10.98 18.44
C GLU A 285 -31.07 -11.67 19.55
N PRO A 286 -32.41 -11.82 19.39
CA PRO A 286 -33.21 -12.62 20.31
C PRO A 286 -32.79 -14.10 20.24
N ASP A 287 -32.78 -14.80 21.37
CA ASP A 287 -32.36 -16.20 21.42
C ASP A 287 -33.44 -17.10 20.75
N PRO A 288 -33.08 -17.91 19.73
CA PRO A 288 -34.03 -18.78 19.05
C PRO A 288 -34.60 -19.90 19.93
N ALA A 289 -34.05 -20.12 21.14
CA ALA A 289 -34.64 -21.04 22.13
C ALA A 289 -35.97 -20.53 22.72
N GLY A 290 -36.26 -19.23 22.62
CA GLY A 290 -37.52 -18.61 23.02
C GLY A 290 -37.58 -18.16 24.49
N GLY A 291 -38.38 -17.10 24.73
CA GLY A 291 -38.62 -16.50 26.05
C GLY A 291 -37.61 -15.40 26.40
N ASP A 292 -37.81 -14.19 25.88
CA ASP A 292 -37.19 -12.89 26.25
C ASP A 292 -35.66 -12.80 26.46
N LEU A 293 -34.92 -13.86 26.12
CA LEU A 293 -33.48 -13.96 26.23
C LEU A 293 -32.79 -13.46 24.95
N PHE A 294 -31.56 -13.00 25.10
CA PHE A 294 -30.74 -12.43 24.05
C PHE A 294 -29.45 -13.23 23.87
N CYS A 295 -29.09 -13.44 22.61
CA CYS A 295 -27.78 -13.94 22.21
C CYS A 295 -26.95 -12.79 21.60
N GLY A 296 -25.64 -12.86 21.75
CA GLY A 296 -24.73 -11.83 21.29
C GLY A 296 -23.49 -12.42 20.64
N ARG A 297 -22.98 -11.77 19.60
CA ARG A 297 -21.69 -12.11 18.99
C ARG A 297 -20.89 -10.86 18.57
N PRO A 298 -19.56 -10.91 18.63
CA PRO A 298 -18.72 -9.85 18.09
C PRO A 298 -18.59 -9.99 16.57
N VAL A 299 -18.47 -8.86 15.89
CA VAL A 299 -18.34 -8.76 14.43
C VAL A 299 -17.16 -7.85 14.13
N PHE A 300 -16.05 -8.45 13.71
CA PHE A 300 -14.82 -7.76 13.33
C PHE A 300 -14.83 -7.49 11.82
N ARG A 301 -14.46 -6.27 11.40
CA ARG A 301 -14.34 -5.95 9.96
C ARG A 301 -13.13 -6.65 9.35
N ASN A 302 -11.97 -6.58 10.01
CA ASN A 302 -10.77 -7.33 9.68
C ASN A 302 -10.40 -8.30 10.83
N GLY A 303 -11.14 -9.41 10.92
CA GLY A 303 -11.05 -10.39 11.99
C GLY A 303 -10.18 -11.62 11.72
N GLY A 304 -9.28 -11.61 10.72
CA GLY A 304 -8.62 -12.83 10.16
C GLY A 304 -7.71 -13.65 11.10
N ARG A 305 -7.62 -13.29 12.39
CA ARG A 305 -6.93 -14.03 13.46
C ARG A 305 -7.84 -14.38 14.64
N VAL A 306 -9.10 -13.95 14.62
CA VAL A 306 -10.08 -14.16 15.68
C VAL A 306 -10.82 -15.49 15.44
N PRO A 307 -11.00 -16.35 16.45
CA PRO A 307 -11.83 -17.55 16.32
C PRO A 307 -13.27 -17.21 15.92
N LEU A 308 -13.83 -17.96 14.98
CA LEU A 308 -15.22 -17.78 14.50
C LEU A 308 -16.28 -17.99 15.59
N GLU A 309 -15.91 -18.62 16.70
CA GLU A 309 -16.79 -18.88 17.86
C GLU A 309 -16.54 -17.95 19.05
N LEU A 310 -15.58 -17.02 18.96
CA LEU A 310 -15.23 -16.14 20.08
C LEU A 310 -16.41 -15.25 20.48
N GLY A 311 -16.70 -15.20 21.79
CA GLY A 311 -17.69 -14.29 22.36
C GLY A 311 -19.13 -14.57 21.93
N MET A 312 -19.46 -15.80 21.51
CA MET A 312 -20.85 -16.20 21.28
C MET A 312 -21.57 -16.47 22.61
N VAL A 313 -22.29 -15.46 23.13
CA VAL A 313 -23.07 -15.54 24.37
C VAL A 313 -24.53 -15.89 24.05
N LYS A 314 -25.14 -16.75 24.86
CA LYS A 314 -26.57 -17.12 24.82
C LYS A 314 -27.21 -16.90 26.18
N GLY A 315 -28.55 -16.83 26.25
CA GLY A 315 -29.27 -16.76 27.53
C GLY A 315 -29.00 -15.51 28.38
N ALA A 316 -28.83 -14.33 27.77
CA ALA A 316 -28.76 -13.07 28.53
C ALA A 316 -30.16 -12.45 28.70
N GLU A 317 -30.46 -11.93 29.89
CA GLU A 317 -31.78 -11.40 30.28
C GLU A 317 -32.07 -10.00 29.70
N SER A 318 -31.07 -9.36 29.09
CA SER A 318 -31.24 -8.08 28.41
C SER A 318 -30.19 -7.87 27.29
N PRO A 319 -30.46 -7.01 26.30
CA PRO A 319 -29.50 -6.72 25.23
C PRO A 319 -28.20 -6.09 25.74
N SER A 320 -28.28 -5.32 26.83
CA SER A 320 -27.12 -4.69 27.45
C SER A 320 -26.23 -5.71 28.17
N GLN A 321 -26.83 -6.65 28.92
CA GLN A 321 -26.12 -7.75 29.56
C GLN A 321 -25.48 -8.68 28.52
N ALA A 322 -26.19 -8.98 27.42
CA ALA A 322 -25.65 -9.73 26.28
C ALA A 322 -24.40 -9.04 25.72
N LYS A 323 -24.50 -7.75 25.39
CA LYS A 323 -23.40 -6.96 24.83
C LYS A 323 -22.19 -6.87 25.78
N MET A 324 -22.43 -6.78 27.09
CA MET A 324 -21.37 -6.71 28.11
C MET A 324 -20.60 -8.03 28.19
N ARG A 325 -21.30 -9.18 28.31
CA ARG A 325 -20.66 -10.51 28.35
C ARG A 325 -19.87 -10.81 27.07
N VAL A 326 -20.37 -10.42 25.89
CA VAL A 326 -19.63 -10.54 24.63
C VAL A 326 -18.33 -9.73 24.67
N ALA A 327 -18.34 -8.54 25.28
CA ALA A 327 -17.15 -7.71 25.40
C ALA A 327 -16.15 -8.25 26.42
N GLU A 328 -16.62 -8.86 27.51
CA GLU A 328 -15.77 -9.54 28.51
C GLU A 328 -15.06 -10.75 27.91
N GLU A 329 -15.79 -11.66 27.23
CA GLU A 329 -15.22 -12.81 26.51
C GLU A 329 -14.17 -12.39 25.47
N VAL A 330 -14.46 -11.34 24.69
CA VAL A 330 -13.51 -10.79 23.72
C VAL A 330 -12.30 -10.16 24.42
N LEU A 331 -12.49 -9.47 25.55
CA LEU A 331 -11.39 -8.87 26.32
C LEU A 331 -10.43 -9.94 26.82
N THR A 332 -10.94 -10.97 27.49
CA THR A 332 -10.13 -12.09 28.01
C THR A 332 -9.32 -12.75 26.91
N TRP A 333 -9.93 -13.04 25.76
CA TRP A 333 -9.19 -13.62 24.62
C TRP A 333 -8.13 -12.66 24.05
N LEU A 334 -8.42 -11.35 23.95
CA LEU A 334 -7.44 -10.37 23.48
C LEU A 334 -6.22 -10.28 24.43
N GLU A 335 -6.43 -10.39 25.74
CA GLU A 335 -5.37 -10.41 26.74
C GLU A 335 -4.52 -11.70 26.65
N GLU A 336 -5.16 -12.87 26.58
CA GLU A 336 -4.49 -14.16 26.41
C GLU A 336 -3.68 -14.24 25.12
N GLU A 337 -4.25 -13.81 23.99
CA GLU A 337 -3.58 -13.79 22.69
C GLU A 337 -2.40 -12.81 22.66
N MET A 338 -2.51 -11.65 23.33
CA MET A 338 -1.40 -10.73 23.52
C MET A 338 -0.29 -11.36 24.38
N GLN A 339 -0.65 -12.00 25.50
CA GLN A 339 0.31 -12.66 26.39
C GLN A 339 1.01 -13.83 25.70
N ARG A 340 0.28 -14.60 24.88
CA ARG A 340 0.82 -15.69 24.05
C ARG A 340 1.83 -15.18 23.03
N ARG A 341 1.55 -14.05 22.34
CA ARG A 341 2.51 -13.40 21.44
C ARG A 341 3.76 -12.94 22.18
N GLN A 342 3.60 -12.32 23.36
CA GLN A 342 4.73 -11.89 24.18
C GLN A 342 5.58 -13.06 24.69
N ALA A 343 4.95 -14.17 25.11
CA ALA A 343 5.64 -15.37 25.57
C ALA A 343 6.43 -16.07 24.44
N VAL A 344 5.87 -16.13 23.22
CA VAL A 344 6.59 -16.63 22.04
C VAL A 344 7.80 -15.75 21.73
N PHE A 345 7.64 -14.42 21.76
CA PHE A 345 8.75 -13.49 21.56
C PHE A 345 9.85 -13.67 22.62
N GLN A 346 9.50 -13.75 23.90
CA GLN A 346 10.46 -13.97 24.98
C GLN A 346 11.19 -15.32 24.84
N ASN A 347 10.48 -16.40 24.51
CA ASN A 347 11.09 -17.73 24.32
C ASN A 347 12.07 -17.76 23.12
N ILE A 348 11.72 -17.11 22.01
CA ILE A 348 12.62 -16.95 20.86
C ILE A 348 13.85 -16.10 21.25
N TRP A 349 13.64 -15.00 21.99
CA TRP A 349 14.72 -14.12 22.43
C TRP A 349 15.68 -14.80 23.41
N SER A 350 15.17 -15.52 24.41
CA SER A 350 16.00 -16.27 25.35
C SER A 350 16.85 -17.34 24.65
N LYS A 351 16.28 -18.05 23.67
CA LYS A 351 17.01 -19.05 22.85
C LYS A 351 18.03 -18.47 21.87
N ALA A 352 18.02 -17.16 21.65
CA ALA A 352 19.03 -16.46 20.84
C ALA A 352 20.15 -15.85 21.70
N SER A 353 20.06 -15.99 23.02
CA SER A 353 21.03 -15.46 24.01
C SER A 353 21.75 -16.56 24.82
N GLU A 354 21.54 -17.82 24.45
CA GLU A 354 22.17 -19.03 25.00
C GLU A 354 22.94 -19.74 23.87
#